data_AF-A0A4W2BP65-F1
#
_entry.id   AF-A0A4W2BP65-F1
#
_cell.length_a   1.000
_cell.length_b   1.000
_cell.length_c   1.000
_cell.angle_alpha   90.00
_cell.angle_beta   90.00
_cell.angle_gamma   90.00
#
_symmetry.space_group_name_H-M   'P 1'
#
loop_
_entity.id
_entity.type
_entity.pdbx_description
1 polymer ?
#
loop_
_entity_poly.entity_id
_entity_poly.type
_entity_poly.pdbx_seq_one_letter_code
_entity_poly.pdbx_strand_id
1 'polypeptide(L)'
;MDTAGPSAPESTRGASWSEAQAARDIVPLPTGVFQVAERLQKRICALCPKDLECSVLYFAQSENIAAHENCLLYSSALVECEDYDPSNNDRNFDVESVKKEIKRGRKLKCTFCGKKGATVGCDLKSCFKNYHFFCAKNDHAVLQADGRTGIYKYLIKLL
;
A
#
# COMPACT_ATOMS: atom_id res chain seq x y z
N MET A 1 30.34 -47.32 69.48
CA MET A 1 30.80 -46.14 70.20
C MET A 1 30.55 -44.97 69.27
N ASP A 2 29.32 -44.43 69.30
CA ASP A 2 28.98 -43.25 70.11
C ASP A 2 29.36 -41.99 69.31
N THR A 3 28.60 -40.93 69.17
CA THR A 3 27.25 -40.50 69.54
C THR A 3 27.13 -39.09 68.94
N ALA A 4 25.89 -38.66 68.69
CA ALA A 4 25.38 -37.29 68.89
C ALA A 4 26.03 -36.07 68.20
N GLY A 5 25.16 -35.18 67.70
CA GLY A 5 25.49 -33.82 67.23
C GLY A 5 25.99 -32.89 68.35
N PRO A 6 26.07 -31.57 68.08
CA PRO A 6 24.90 -30.74 68.37
C PRO A 6 24.69 -29.50 67.47
N SER A 7 23.43 -29.09 67.42
CA SER A 7 22.85 -27.75 67.67
C SER A 7 23.58 -26.45 67.26
N ALA A 8 22.81 -25.57 66.62
CA ALA A 8 23.10 -24.17 66.31
C ALA A 8 23.30 -23.25 67.54
N PRO A 9 23.68 -21.98 67.31
CA PRO A 9 22.91 -20.92 67.93
C PRO A 9 22.49 -19.76 67.00
N GLU A 10 21.25 -19.35 67.26
CA GLU A 10 20.56 -18.06 67.12
C GLU A 10 21.40 -16.77 67.22
N SER A 11 21.10 -15.77 66.37
CA SER A 11 20.28 -14.57 66.69
C SER A 11 21.16 -13.33 66.93
N THR A 12 21.02 -12.27 66.15
CA THR A 12 20.19 -11.07 66.43
C THR A 12 20.63 -10.04 65.36
N ARG A 13 19.85 -9.09 64.85
CA ARG A 13 18.79 -8.29 65.44
C ARG A 13 18.15 -7.42 64.35
N GLY A 14 16.82 -7.26 64.44
CA GLY A 14 16.12 -6.01 64.12
C GLY A 14 15.84 -5.78 62.63
N ALA A 15 14.67 -6.11 62.09
CA ALA A 15 13.37 -5.46 62.31
C ALA A 15 13.38 -3.99 61.77
N SER A 16 12.45 -3.52 60.94
CA SER A 16 11.08 -4.00 60.78
C SER A 16 10.29 -3.24 59.70
N TRP A 17 9.09 -3.80 59.46
CA TRP A 17 7.78 -3.15 59.27
C TRP A 17 7.47 -2.53 57.89
N SER A 18 7.10 -3.46 57.01
CA SER A 18 5.80 -3.64 56.35
C SER A 18 4.89 -2.47 55.94
N GLU A 19 4.37 -2.66 54.72
CA GLU A 19 2.95 -2.60 54.31
C GLU A 19 2.21 -1.25 54.31
N ALA A 20 1.86 -0.80 53.09
CA ALA A 20 0.50 -0.39 52.67
C ALA A 20 0.61 0.22 51.25
N GLN A 21 0.16 -0.50 50.22
CA GLN A 21 -1.17 -0.35 49.61
C GLN A 21 -1.36 0.86 48.69
N ALA A 22 -1.65 0.48 47.44
CA ALA A 22 -2.72 1.00 46.59
C ALA A 22 -2.35 1.98 45.46
N ALA A 23 -3.00 1.65 44.33
CA ALA A 23 -3.48 2.53 43.28
C ALA A 23 -2.56 2.80 42.09
N ARG A 24 -2.86 2.04 41.02
CA ARG A 24 -3.18 2.56 39.67
C ARG A 24 -2.10 3.38 38.99
N ASP A 25 -1.24 2.69 38.25
CA ASP A 25 -0.71 3.23 37.00
C ASP A 25 -1.42 2.54 35.84
N ILE A 26 -2.54 3.16 35.43
CA ILE A 26 -3.12 2.93 34.12
C ILE A 26 -2.07 3.40 33.12
N VAL A 27 -1.37 2.45 32.50
CA VAL A 27 -0.52 2.73 31.36
C VAL A 27 -1.44 3.28 30.25
N PRO A 28 -1.23 4.50 29.75
CA PRO A 28 -2.04 5.04 28.68
C PRO A 28 -1.90 4.16 27.44
N LEU A 29 -3.02 3.64 26.93
CA LEU A 29 -3.09 2.98 25.63
C LEU A 29 -2.64 4.00 24.56
N PRO A 30 -1.67 3.69 23.68
CA PRO A 30 -1.31 4.60 22.61
C PRO A 30 -2.47 4.70 21.63
N THR A 31 -3.25 5.77 21.77
CA THR A 31 -4.22 6.22 20.76
C THR A 31 -3.46 7.10 19.80
N GLY A 32 -2.90 6.50 18.76
CA GLY A 32 -2.10 7.23 17.78
C GLY A 32 -1.41 6.29 16.81
N VAL A 33 -2.19 5.57 16.00
CA VAL A 33 -1.62 4.79 14.90
C VAL A 33 -1.25 5.77 13.79
N PHE A 34 -0.02 6.32 13.82
CA PHE A 34 0.61 6.80 12.60
C PHE A 34 0.97 5.57 11.78
N GLN A 35 0.01 5.04 11.02
CA GLN A 35 0.31 4.02 10.01
C GLN A 35 1.12 4.71 8.91
N VAL A 36 2.43 4.49 8.92
CA VAL A 36 3.28 4.82 7.78
C VAL A 36 2.81 3.92 6.65
N ALA A 37 2.17 4.50 5.65
CA ALA A 37 1.66 3.77 4.50
C ALA A 37 2.84 3.23 3.68
N GLU A 38 2.89 1.91 3.44
CA GLU A 38 3.93 1.32 2.61
C GLU A 38 3.79 1.80 1.15
N ARG A 39 4.93 2.04 0.47
CA ARG A 39 4.97 2.53 -0.90
C ARG A 39 5.49 1.48 -1.86
N LEU A 40 4.98 1.49 -3.09
CA LEU A 40 5.55 0.66 -4.15
C LEU A 40 6.91 1.22 -4.61
N GLN A 41 7.87 0.33 -4.85
CA GLN A 41 9.20 0.67 -5.36
C GLN A 41 9.21 0.66 -6.89
N LYS A 42 9.73 1.72 -7.51
CA LYS A 42 9.92 1.85 -8.95
C LYS A 42 11.12 1.01 -9.43
N ARG A 43 10.92 0.23 -10.48
CA ARG A 43 11.93 -0.64 -11.13
C ARG A 43 11.73 -0.63 -12.65
N ILE A 44 12.73 -1.12 -13.38
CA ILE A 44 12.61 -1.38 -14.81
C ILE A 44 12.40 -2.88 -15.03
N CYS A 45 11.37 -3.23 -15.80
CA CYS A 45 11.13 -4.60 -16.20
C CYS A 45 12.27 -5.08 -17.12
N ALA A 46 12.93 -6.17 -16.74
CA ALA A 46 14.06 -6.71 -17.51
C ALA A 46 13.65 -7.33 -18.87
N LEU A 47 12.36 -7.63 -19.06
CA LEU A 47 11.84 -8.27 -20.27
C LEU A 47 11.21 -7.27 -21.25
N CYS A 48 10.73 -6.14 -20.76
CA CYS A 48 10.14 -5.13 -21.62
C CYS A 48 11.26 -4.33 -22.30
N PRO A 49 11.10 -3.97 -23.59
CA PRO A 49 11.99 -3.02 -24.24
C PRO A 49 12.11 -1.74 -23.41
N LYS A 50 13.31 -1.19 -23.35
CA LYS A 50 13.53 0.14 -22.78
C LYS A 50 12.67 1.15 -23.56
N ASP A 51 12.19 2.16 -22.85
CA ASP A 51 11.40 3.27 -23.42
C ASP A 51 10.01 2.88 -23.95
N LEU A 52 9.56 1.65 -23.69
CA LEU A 52 8.17 1.24 -23.91
C LEU A 52 7.32 1.55 -22.67
N GLU A 53 6.03 1.83 -22.84
CA GLU A 53 5.11 2.14 -21.75
C GLU A 53 4.94 1.04 -20.68
N CYS A 54 5.37 -0.20 -20.96
CA CYS A 54 5.42 -1.29 -19.98
C CYS A 54 6.81 -1.47 -19.33
N SER A 55 7.82 -0.66 -19.68
CA SER A 55 9.17 -0.81 -19.15
C SER A 55 9.27 -0.46 -17.67
N VAL A 56 8.43 0.45 -17.18
CA VAL A 56 8.41 0.86 -15.78
C VAL A 56 7.45 -0.02 -14.98
N LEU A 57 7.96 -0.63 -13.92
CA LEU A 57 7.24 -1.52 -13.01
C LEU A 57 7.30 -0.97 -11.59
N TYR A 58 6.18 -1.01 -10.89
CA TYR A 58 6.08 -0.76 -9.48
C TYR A 58 5.91 -2.08 -8.73
N PHE A 59 6.66 -2.27 -7.65
CA PHE A 59 6.71 -3.52 -6.90
C PHE A 59 6.64 -3.29 -5.38
N ALA A 60 5.85 -4.11 -4.68
CA ALA A 60 5.83 -4.21 -3.23
C ALA A 60 6.06 -5.68 -2.83
N GLN A 61 7.21 -5.95 -2.19
CA GLN A 61 7.63 -7.32 -1.88
C GLN A 61 6.82 -7.94 -0.75
N SER A 62 6.51 -7.15 0.29
CA SER A 62 5.73 -7.55 1.46
C SER A 62 4.36 -8.13 1.08
N GLU A 63 3.75 -7.55 0.05
CA GLU A 63 2.40 -7.87 -0.42
C GLU A 63 2.40 -8.69 -1.72
N ASN A 64 3.58 -8.99 -2.28
CA ASN A 64 3.75 -9.67 -3.56
C ASN A 64 2.92 -9.04 -4.69
N ILE A 65 3.00 -7.71 -4.81
CA ILE A 65 2.29 -6.92 -5.83
C ILE A 65 3.29 -6.38 -6.83
N ALA A 66 2.97 -6.55 -8.11
CA ALA A 66 3.69 -5.93 -9.22
C ALA A 66 2.68 -5.37 -10.24
N ALA A 67 2.88 -4.13 -10.65
CA ALA A 67 2.05 -3.48 -11.67
C ALA A 67 2.87 -2.53 -12.52
N HIS A 68 2.59 -2.45 -13.82
CA HIS A 68 3.21 -1.44 -14.67
C HIS A 68 2.74 -0.04 -14.27
N GLU A 69 3.61 0.95 -14.43
CA GLU A 69 3.32 2.35 -14.10
C GLU A 69 2.02 2.84 -14.75
N ASN A 70 1.87 2.64 -16.06
CA ASN A 70 0.66 3.07 -16.77
C ASN A 70 -0.63 2.34 -16.34
N CYS A 71 -0.52 1.12 -15.80
CA CYS A 71 -1.68 0.45 -15.22
C CYS A 71 -2.12 1.09 -13.91
N LEU A 72 -1.18 1.66 -13.13
CA LEU A 72 -1.47 2.37 -11.89
C LEU A 72 -1.98 3.79 -12.18
N LEU A 73 -1.28 4.54 -13.04
CA LEU A 73 -1.61 5.95 -13.35
C LEU A 73 -3.02 6.10 -13.91
N TYR A 74 -3.41 5.26 -14.87
CA TYR A 74 -4.72 5.37 -15.53
C TYR A 74 -5.84 4.64 -14.78
N SER A 75 -5.58 4.10 -13.59
CA SER A 75 -6.59 3.43 -12.79
C SER A 75 -7.51 4.45 -12.14
N SER A 76 -8.83 4.33 -12.35
CA SER A 76 -9.78 5.40 -11.98
C SER A 76 -9.89 5.72 -10.49
N ALA A 77 -9.42 4.86 -9.59
CA ALA A 77 -9.47 5.13 -8.15
C ALA A 77 -8.08 5.09 -7.49
N LEU A 78 -7.01 5.29 -8.25
CA LEU A 78 -5.68 5.53 -7.69
C LEU A 78 -5.31 7.00 -7.82
N VAL A 79 -4.69 7.51 -6.76
CA VAL A 79 -4.13 8.86 -6.68
C VAL A 79 -2.70 8.72 -6.19
N GLU A 80 -1.80 9.52 -6.75
CA GLU A 80 -0.42 9.61 -6.29
C GLU A 80 -0.40 10.15 -4.84
N CYS A 81 0.47 9.60 -3.99
CA CYS A 81 0.46 9.92 -2.56
C CYS A 81 1.25 11.18 -2.19
N GLU A 82 1.89 11.83 -3.16
CA GLU A 82 2.70 13.03 -2.97
C GLU A 82 2.36 14.07 -4.04
N ASP A 83 2.54 15.34 -3.66
CA ASP A 83 2.45 16.44 -4.60
C ASP A 83 3.59 16.37 -5.62
N TYR A 84 3.33 16.86 -6.82
CA TYR A 84 4.31 16.93 -7.89
C TYR A 84 5.55 17.73 -7.46
N ASP A 85 6.71 17.06 -7.43
CA ASP A 85 8.02 17.68 -7.22
C ASP A 85 8.76 17.79 -8.57
N PRO A 86 8.99 19.02 -9.10
CA PRO A 86 9.73 19.20 -10.34
C PRO A 86 11.17 18.66 -10.29
N SER A 87 11.75 18.52 -9.09
CA SER A 87 13.10 18.00 -8.87
C SER A 87 13.15 16.49 -8.69
N ASN A 88 12.01 15.85 -8.44
CA ASN A 88 11.87 14.41 -8.28
C ASN A 88 10.76 13.85 -9.17
N ASN A 89 11.14 13.18 -10.25
CA ASN A 89 10.21 12.53 -11.18
C ASN A 89 9.74 11.14 -10.69
N ASP A 90 9.93 10.82 -9.40
CA ASP A 90 9.42 9.61 -8.80
C ASP A 90 7.96 9.80 -8.38
N ARG A 91 7.12 8.90 -8.90
CA ARG A 91 5.72 8.81 -8.54
C ARG A 91 5.56 7.78 -7.43
N ASN A 92 4.71 8.05 -6.46
CA ASN A 92 4.51 7.19 -5.30
C ASN A 92 3.05 6.76 -5.18
N PHE A 93 2.84 5.46 -4.98
CA PHE A 93 1.53 4.86 -4.77
C PHE A 93 1.53 4.13 -3.42
N ASP A 94 0.47 4.35 -2.64
CA ASP A 94 0.20 3.62 -1.40
C ASP A 94 -0.24 2.19 -1.72
N VAL A 95 0.42 1.23 -1.09
CA VAL A 95 0.20 -0.20 -1.29
C VAL A 95 -1.23 -0.60 -0.93
N GLU A 96 -1.82 -0.01 0.11
CA GLU A 96 -3.19 -0.34 0.53
C GLU A 96 -4.23 0.15 -0.48
N SER A 97 -4.02 1.32 -1.06
CA SER A 97 -4.83 1.87 -2.15
C SER A 97 -4.74 0.98 -3.40
N VAL A 98 -3.55 0.52 -3.76
CA VAL A 98 -3.35 -0.44 -4.87
C VAL A 98 -4.06 -1.76 -4.60
N LYS A 99 -4.03 -2.30 -3.37
CA LYS A 99 -4.75 -3.52 -2.99
C LYS A 99 -6.26 -3.38 -3.16
N LYS A 100 -6.82 -2.28 -2.67
CA LYS A 100 -8.26 -1.95 -2.84
C LYS A 100 -8.62 -1.89 -4.32
N GLU A 101 -7.76 -1.29 -5.13
CA GLU A 101 -7.99 -1.13 -6.55
C GLU A 101 -7.90 -2.46 -7.32
N ILE A 102 -6.95 -3.33 -7.00
CA ILE A 102 -6.88 -4.69 -7.54
C ILE A 102 -8.16 -5.46 -7.19
N LYS A 103 -8.65 -5.34 -5.95
CA LYS A 103 -9.90 -5.98 -5.51
C LYS A 103 -11.11 -5.44 -6.28
N ARG A 104 -11.16 -4.15 -6.59
CA ARG A 104 -12.16 -3.54 -7.48
C ARG A 104 -12.05 -4.12 -8.90
N GLY A 105 -10.86 -4.12 -9.48
CA GLY A 105 -10.58 -4.62 -10.83
C GLY A 105 -11.03 -6.06 -11.07
N ARG A 106 -10.94 -6.94 -10.06
CA ARG A 106 -11.43 -8.34 -10.14
C ARG A 106 -12.93 -8.44 -10.46
N LYS A 107 -13.71 -7.39 -10.20
CA LYS A 107 -15.16 -7.32 -10.49
C LYS A 107 -15.47 -6.72 -11.87
N LEU A 108 -14.51 -6.02 -12.47
CA LEU A 108 -14.71 -5.26 -13.70
C LEU A 108 -14.23 -6.06 -14.91
N LYS A 109 -15.03 -6.05 -15.98
CA LYS A 109 -14.70 -6.68 -17.26
C LYS A 109 -14.22 -5.63 -18.25
N CYS A 110 -13.17 -5.96 -18.99
CA CYS A 110 -12.69 -5.14 -20.09
C CYS A 110 -13.72 -5.13 -21.23
N THR A 111 -14.08 -3.94 -21.73
CA THR A 111 -14.98 -3.80 -22.88
C THR A 111 -14.35 -4.33 -24.17
N PHE A 112 -13.03 -4.22 -24.33
CA PHE A 112 -12.31 -4.72 -25.51
C PHE A 112 -12.13 -6.25 -25.50
N CYS A 113 -11.52 -6.81 -24.43
CA CYS A 113 -11.15 -8.23 -24.41
C CYS A 113 -12.08 -9.13 -23.58
N GLY A 114 -13.07 -8.57 -22.88
CA GLY A 114 -14.03 -9.32 -22.04
C GLY A 114 -13.48 -9.89 -20.72
N LYS A 115 -12.16 -9.86 -20.49
CA LYS A 115 -11.51 -10.42 -19.30
C LYS A 115 -11.61 -9.50 -18.08
N LYS A 116 -11.48 -10.06 -16.88
CA LYS A 116 -11.49 -9.32 -15.60
C LYS A 116 -10.20 -8.50 -15.41
N GLY A 117 -10.22 -7.54 -14.46
CA GLY A 117 -9.05 -6.75 -14.08
C GLY A 117 -8.95 -5.39 -14.78
N ALA A 118 -10.02 -4.95 -15.43
CA ALA A 118 -10.06 -3.70 -16.18
C ALA A 118 -10.32 -2.50 -15.24
N THR A 119 -9.27 -1.80 -14.84
CA THR A 119 -9.38 -0.70 -13.87
C THR A 119 -9.38 0.70 -14.49
N VAL A 120 -9.07 0.81 -15.79
CA VAL A 120 -9.12 2.07 -16.55
C VAL A 120 -10.56 2.34 -16.98
N GLY A 121 -11.25 3.22 -16.25
CA GLY A 121 -12.63 3.64 -16.52
C GLY A 121 -12.72 4.93 -17.32
N CYS A 122 -13.85 5.12 -18.01
CA CYS A 122 -14.16 6.36 -18.73
C CYS A 122 -14.41 7.54 -17.80
N ASP A 123 -13.79 8.69 -18.10
CA ASP A 123 -13.99 9.92 -17.34
C ASP A 123 -15.35 10.58 -17.62
N LEU A 124 -16.06 10.15 -18.67
CA LEU A 124 -17.44 10.56 -18.92
C LEU A 124 -18.39 9.88 -17.93
N LYS A 125 -19.11 10.70 -17.14
CA LYS A 125 -20.05 10.22 -16.09
C LYS A 125 -21.11 9.23 -16.59
N SER A 126 -21.52 9.33 -17.86
CA SER A 126 -22.51 8.45 -18.48
C SER A 126 -21.93 7.16 -19.06
N CYS A 127 -20.59 7.02 -19.10
CA CYS A 127 -19.92 5.90 -19.71
C CYS A 127 -19.45 4.91 -18.65
N PHE A 128 -19.96 3.68 -18.71
CA PHE A 128 -19.61 2.60 -17.77
C PHE A 128 -18.57 1.63 -18.33
N LYS A 129 -17.87 2.01 -19.41
CA LYS A 129 -16.85 1.17 -20.03
C LYS A 129 -15.59 1.14 -19.16
N ASN A 130 -14.99 -0.05 -19.08
CA ASN A 130 -13.76 -0.29 -18.33
C ASN A 130 -12.77 -1.04 -19.23
N TYR A 131 -11.48 -0.74 -19.12
CA TYR A 131 -10.42 -1.34 -19.92
C TYR A 131 -9.20 -1.71 -19.10
N HIS A 132 -8.40 -2.64 -19.63
CA HIS A 132 -6.97 -2.64 -19.32
C HIS A 132 -6.29 -1.49 -20.07
N PHE A 133 -5.17 -0.98 -19.57
CA PHE A 133 -4.45 0.11 -20.21
C PHE A 133 -4.16 -0.14 -21.71
N PHE A 134 -3.54 -1.27 -22.06
CA PHE A 134 -3.25 -1.60 -23.47
C PHE A 134 -4.51 -1.90 -24.29
N CYS A 135 -5.58 -2.40 -23.67
CA CYS A 135 -6.86 -2.60 -24.34
C CYS A 135 -7.50 -1.26 -24.72
N ALA A 136 -7.40 -0.25 -23.86
CA ALA A 136 -7.88 1.10 -24.15
C ALA A 136 -7.15 1.71 -25.35
N LYS A 137 -5.82 1.55 -25.44
CA LYS A 137 -5.04 2.01 -26.60
C LYS A 137 -5.47 1.35 -27.90
N ASN A 138 -5.74 0.05 -27.87
CA ASN A 138 -6.16 -0.70 -29.05
C ASN A 138 -7.59 -0.36 -29.49
N ASP A 139 -8.45 0.09 -28.57
CA ASP A 139 -9.84 0.50 -28.87
C ASP A 139 -9.95 1.97 -29.30
N HIS A 140 -8.87 2.53 -29.87
CA HIS A 140 -8.78 3.92 -30.37
C HIS A 140 -9.18 5.01 -29.38
N ALA A 141 -8.99 4.76 -28.09
CA ALA A 141 -9.33 5.74 -27.08
C ALA A 141 -8.29 6.86 -26.96
N VAL A 142 -8.74 8.00 -26.44
CA VAL A 142 -7.87 9.14 -26.14
C VAL A 142 -7.43 9.02 -24.69
N LEU A 143 -6.15 8.75 -24.50
CA LEU A 143 -5.49 8.82 -23.20
C LEU A 143 -4.96 10.25 -23.01
N GLN A 144 -5.42 10.92 -21.97
CA GLN A 144 -4.93 12.23 -21.56
C GLN A 144 -3.99 12.05 -20.37
N ALA A 145 -2.76 12.53 -20.49
CA ALA A 145 -1.79 12.58 -19.40
C ALA A 145 -1.33 14.01 -19.19
N ASP A 146 -1.50 14.51 -17.97
CA ASP A 146 -0.84 15.72 -17.48
C ASP A 146 0.01 15.34 -16.27
N GLY A 147 1.31 15.14 -16.54
CA GLY A 147 2.29 14.77 -15.53
C GLY A 147 2.60 15.87 -14.52
N ARG A 148 2.21 17.13 -14.77
CA ARG A 148 2.39 18.24 -13.81
C ARG A 148 1.28 18.29 -12.78
N THR A 149 0.05 17.98 -13.20
CA THR A 149 -1.11 17.97 -12.32
C THR A 149 -1.45 16.58 -11.79
N GLY A 150 -0.71 15.53 -12.21
CA GLY A 150 -0.99 14.14 -11.86
C GLY A 150 -2.31 13.61 -12.45
N ILE A 151 -2.80 14.21 -13.55
CA ILE A 151 -4.09 13.84 -14.14
C ILE A 151 -3.86 12.85 -15.28
N TYR A 152 -4.38 11.63 -15.12
CA TYR A 152 -4.35 10.59 -16.14
C TYR A 152 -5.77 10.08 -16.39
N LYS A 153 -6.27 10.28 -17.60
CA LYS A 153 -7.67 10.05 -17.94
C LYS A 153 -7.83 9.25 -19.23
N TYR A 154 -8.90 8.48 -19.27
CA TYR A 154 -9.36 7.76 -20.45
C TYR A 154 -10.68 8.37 -20.93
N LEU A 155 -10.68 8.87 -22.17
CA LEU A 155 -11.83 9.47 -22.83
C LEU A 155 -12.19 8.65 -24.07
N ILE A 156 -13.47 8.32 -24.21
CA ILE A 156 -14.00 7.81 -25.48
C ILE A 156 -14.11 8.97 -26.46
N LYS A 157 -13.79 8.72 -27.73
CA LYS A 157 -14.14 9.64 -28.80
C LYS A 157 -15.66 9.57 -28.97
N LEU A 158 -16.38 10.63 -28.64
CA LEU A 158 -17.77 10.78 -29.04
C LEU A 158 -17.75 10.97 -30.56
N LEU A 159 -18.21 9.96 -31.30
CA LEU A 159 -18.50 10.07 -32.73
C LEU A 159 -19.82 10.82 -32.92
#